data_AF-A0A925KHA4-F1
#
_entry.id   AF-A0A925KHA4-F1
#
_cell.length_a   1.000
_cell.length_b   1.000
_cell.length_c   1.000
_cell.angle_alpha   90.00
_cell.angle_beta   90.00
_cell.angle_gamma   90.00
#
_symmetry.space_group_name_H-M   'P 1'
#
loop_
_entity.id
_entity.type
_entity.pdbx_description
1 polymer ?
#
loop_
_entity_poly.entity_id
_entity_poly.type
_entity_poly.pdbx_seq_one_letter_code
_entity_poly.pdbx_strand_id
1 'polypeptide(L)'
;MAAFYARIAECSGLPVMLQNAPPPMGVGLALERVAELARAVPGIRSVKEEAPPSGQRITRLTELAGDALDAVYGGAGARHLMDELARGAQGTMPACEITGLHVAMVAAWREGRHDDARLLYERTLPLLTMQAVFRWRLTKAVLRRRGLIGSDFTRAPGPALDTQDRRELDLMLARLADLLPWA
;
A
#
# COMPACT_ATOMS: atom_id res chain seq x y z
N MET A 1 22.00 8.10 -8.19
CA MET A 1 20.55 7.77 -8.25
C MET A 1 19.91 8.21 -9.57
N ALA A 2 19.99 9.47 -10.00
CA ALA A 2 19.38 9.90 -11.26
C ALA A 2 19.81 9.07 -12.49
N ALA A 3 21.13 8.90 -12.70
CA ALA A 3 21.64 8.08 -13.81
C ALA A 3 21.16 6.61 -13.77
N PHE A 4 20.94 6.05 -12.58
CA PHE A 4 20.41 4.70 -12.40
C PHE A 4 18.95 4.62 -12.89
N TYR A 5 18.09 5.53 -12.43
CA TYR A 5 16.69 5.55 -12.85
C TYR A 5 16.50 5.95 -14.32
N ALA A 6 17.32 6.87 -14.83
CA ALA A 6 17.31 7.25 -16.24
C ALA A 6 17.62 6.04 -17.13
N ARG A 7 18.66 5.26 -16.78
CA ARG A 7 19.01 4.04 -17.52
C ARG A 7 17.93 2.96 -17.45
N ILE A 8 17.25 2.80 -16.31
CA ILE A 8 16.12 1.86 -16.20
C ILE A 8 14.97 2.29 -17.11
N ALA A 9 14.59 3.56 -17.07
CA ALA A 9 13.51 4.08 -17.92
C ALA A 9 13.85 3.94 -19.41
N GLU A 10 15.07 4.28 -19.81
CA GLU A 10 15.55 4.15 -21.19
C GLU A 10 15.57 2.69 -21.66
N CYS A 11 16.19 1.79 -20.89
CA CYS A 11 16.32 0.39 -21.30
C CYS A 11 14.98 -0.38 -21.26
N SER A 12 14.05 0.00 -20.38
CA SER A 12 12.74 -0.66 -20.30
C SER A 12 11.73 -0.08 -21.29
N GLY A 13 11.84 1.20 -21.66
CA GLY A 13 10.81 1.92 -22.41
C GLY A 13 9.50 2.12 -21.62
N LEU A 14 9.50 1.87 -20.31
CA LEU A 14 8.34 1.91 -19.44
C LEU A 14 8.44 3.05 -18.41
N PRO A 15 7.29 3.60 -17.97
CA PRO A 15 7.27 4.54 -16.85
C PRO A 15 7.72 3.85 -15.56
N VAL A 16 8.51 4.56 -14.76
CA VAL A 16 9.04 4.10 -13.49
C VAL A 16 8.21 4.66 -12.35
N MET A 17 7.83 3.78 -11.42
CA MET A 17 7.34 4.16 -10.10
C MET A 17 8.50 4.11 -9.11
N LEU A 18 8.86 5.26 -8.53
CA LEU A 18 9.85 5.31 -7.46
C LEU A 18 9.21 4.85 -6.15
N GLN A 19 9.79 3.84 -5.49
CA GLN A 19 9.36 3.42 -4.16
C GLN A 19 10.17 4.16 -3.09
N ASN A 20 9.53 5.06 -2.34
CA ASN A 20 10.12 5.73 -1.18
C ASN A 20 9.65 5.05 0.12
N ALA A 21 10.22 3.90 0.42
CA ALA A 21 10.01 3.19 1.67
C ALA A 21 11.00 3.65 2.75
N PRO A 22 10.58 3.78 4.02
CA PRO A 22 11.48 4.11 5.12
C PRO A 22 12.45 2.95 5.45
N PRO A 23 13.57 3.24 6.14
CA PRO A 23 14.41 2.20 6.72
C PRO A 23 13.60 1.28 7.64
N PRO A 24 13.95 -0.02 7.73
CA PRO A 24 15.06 -0.69 7.07
C PRO A 24 14.72 -1.22 5.66
N MET A 25 13.48 -1.05 5.18
CA MET A 25 13.02 -1.61 3.90
C MET A 25 13.52 -0.83 2.68
N GLY A 26 13.70 0.49 2.84
CA GLY A 26 14.23 1.37 1.81
C GLY A 26 15.13 2.44 2.40
N VAL A 27 15.56 3.36 1.54
CA VAL A 27 16.50 4.43 1.92
C VAL A 27 15.80 5.54 2.72
N GLY A 28 14.47 5.71 2.56
CA GLY A 28 13.71 6.80 3.19
C GLY A 28 14.22 8.18 2.78
N LEU A 29 14.10 8.52 1.50
CA LEU A 29 14.56 9.81 1.00
C LEU A 29 13.72 10.96 1.57
N ALA A 30 14.39 12.09 1.79
CA ALA A 30 13.74 13.38 1.99
C ALA A 30 12.89 13.73 0.76
N LEU A 31 11.75 14.40 0.97
CA LEU A 31 10.79 14.67 -0.10
C LEU A 31 11.36 15.61 -1.17
N GLU A 32 12.20 16.55 -0.77
CA GLU A 32 12.94 17.45 -1.66
C GLU A 32 13.79 16.63 -2.63
N ARG A 33 14.46 15.58 -2.11
CA ARG A 33 15.29 14.70 -2.93
C ARG A 33 14.46 13.84 -3.88
N VAL A 34 13.29 13.38 -3.44
CA VAL A 34 12.35 12.65 -4.32
C VAL A 34 11.89 13.54 -5.47
N ALA A 35 11.47 14.77 -5.17
CA ALA A 35 11.00 15.73 -6.17
C ALA A 35 12.12 16.15 -7.14
N GLU A 36 13.35 16.34 -6.66
CA GLU A 36 14.53 16.55 -7.51
C GLU A 36 14.78 15.39 -8.48
N LEU A 37 14.68 14.15 -8.00
CA LEU A 37 14.85 12.96 -8.85
C LEU A 37 13.75 12.87 -9.91
N ALA A 38 12.50 13.12 -9.55
CA ALA A 38 11.37 13.11 -10.49
C ALA A 38 11.57 14.15 -11.60
N ARG A 39 11.97 15.39 -11.26
CA ARG A 39 12.28 16.43 -12.25
C ARG A 39 13.45 16.09 -13.15
N ALA A 40 14.50 15.49 -12.58
CA ALA A 40 15.73 15.16 -13.32
C ALA A 40 15.55 13.92 -14.23
N VAL A 41 14.56 13.08 -13.98
CA VAL A 41 14.35 11.82 -14.71
C VAL A 41 12.89 11.74 -15.16
N PRO A 42 12.55 12.22 -16.38
CA PRO A 42 11.17 12.21 -16.89
C PRO A 42 10.50 10.83 -16.94
N GLY A 43 11.30 9.75 -16.96
CA GLY A 43 10.80 8.38 -16.87
C GLY A 43 10.24 8.02 -15.49
N ILE A 44 10.58 8.74 -14.42
CA ILE A 44 9.91 8.60 -13.12
C ILE A 44 8.58 9.35 -13.19
N ARG A 45 7.49 8.60 -13.31
CA ARG A 45 6.15 9.16 -13.51
C ARG A 45 5.29 9.10 -12.26
N SER A 46 5.66 8.27 -11.30
CA SER A 46 4.91 8.13 -10.06
C SER A 46 5.79 7.79 -8.87
N VAL A 47 5.27 8.03 -7.67
CA VAL A 47 5.92 7.66 -6.42
C VAL A 47 4.98 6.81 -5.58
N LYS A 48 5.49 5.73 -5.00
CA LYS A 48 4.88 5.04 -3.85
C LYS A 48 5.56 5.57 -2.59
N GLU A 49 4.89 6.46 -1.86
CA GLU A 49 5.39 7.06 -0.62
C GLU A 49 4.86 6.27 0.57
N GLU A 50 5.75 5.74 1.42
CA GLU A 50 5.37 4.84 2.50
C GLU A 50 5.86 5.28 3.88
N ALA A 51 6.58 6.40 3.99
CA ALA A 51 7.09 6.84 5.28
C ALA A 51 6.01 7.58 6.08
N PRO A 52 6.01 7.45 7.42
CA PRO A 52 5.15 8.26 8.27
C PRO A 52 5.70 9.71 8.38
N PRO A 53 4.84 10.72 8.62
CA PRO A 53 3.38 10.67 8.57
C PRO A 53 2.86 10.65 7.12
N SER A 54 2.12 9.59 6.74
CA SER A 54 1.84 9.27 5.33
C SER A 54 1.14 10.41 4.58
N GLY A 55 -0.06 10.84 5.01
CA GLY A 55 -0.83 11.84 4.28
C GLY A 55 -0.12 13.19 4.15
N GLN A 56 0.52 13.69 5.21
CA GLN A 56 1.28 14.94 5.13
C GLN A 56 2.39 14.88 4.07
N ARG A 57 3.06 13.73 3.97
CA ARG A 57 4.11 13.51 2.97
C ARG A 57 3.54 13.41 1.56
N ILE A 58 2.36 12.84 1.37
CA ILE A 58 1.63 12.87 0.08
C ILE A 58 1.39 14.32 -0.37
N THR A 59 0.78 15.15 0.49
CA THR A 59 0.52 16.56 0.17
C THR A 59 1.83 17.28 -0.16
N ARG A 60 2.83 17.17 0.72
CA ARG A 60 4.10 17.88 0.56
C ARG A 60 4.86 17.44 -0.69
N LEU A 61 4.86 16.15 -1.01
CA LEU A 61 5.53 15.65 -2.20
C LEU A 61 4.84 16.14 -3.47
N THR A 62 3.51 16.16 -3.48
CA THR A 62 2.71 16.66 -4.61
C THR A 62 3.04 18.13 -4.88
N GLU A 63 3.09 18.97 -3.83
CA GLU A 63 3.51 20.37 -3.93
C GLU A 63 4.94 20.53 -4.45
N LEU A 64 5.88 19.75 -3.91
CA LEU A 64 7.28 19.84 -4.28
C LEU A 64 7.56 19.35 -5.70
N ALA A 65 6.86 18.32 -6.16
CA ALA A 65 7.07 17.73 -7.48
C ALA A 65 6.38 18.54 -8.59
N GLY A 66 5.24 19.18 -8.31
CA GLY A 66 4.42 19.83 -9.34
C GLY A 66 4.08 18.83 -10.46
N ASP A 67 4.21 19.27 -11.71
CA ASP A 67 3.90 18.46 -12.89
C ASP A 67 4.95 17.38 -13.22
N ALA A 68 5.98 17.21 -12.38
CA ALA A 68 7.00 16.19 -12.59
C ALA A 68 6.50 14.76 -12.31
N LEU A 69 5.38 14.61 -11.60
CA LEU A 69 4.77 13.32 -11.29
C LEU A 69 3.31 13.31 -11.75
N ASP A 70 2.89 12.21 -12.36
CA ASP A 70 1.48 11.97 -12.70
C ASP A 70 0.65 11.61 -11.47
N ALA A 71 1.28 10.91 -10.52
CA ALA A 71 0.59 10.36 -9.38
C ALA A 71 1.53 10.09 -8.20
N VAL A 72 1.03 10.38 -7.01
CA VAL A 72 1.59 9.88 -5.76
C VAL A 72 0.62 8.84 -5.19
N TYR A 73 1.14 7.68 -4.85
CA TYR A 73 0.42 6.57 -4.24
C TYR A 73 0.87 6.39 -2.80
N GLY A 74 -0.08 6.06 -1.94
CA GLY A 74 0.21 5.56 -0.61
C GLY A 74 0.73 4.12 -0.63
N GLY A 75 1.01 3.61 0.56
CA GLY A 75 1.48 2.24 0.73
C GLY A 75 1.11 1.71 2.11
N ALA A 76 2.11 1.18 2.82
CA ALA A 76 1.95 0.76 4.22
C ALA A 76 0.74 -0.19 4.45
N GLY A 77 0.44 -1.06 3.49
CA GLY A 77 -0.67 -2.01 3.59
C GLY A 77 -2.05 -1.35 3.69
N ALA A 78 -2.24 -0.17 3.08
CA ALA A 78 -3.48 0.62 3.14
C ALA A 78 -3.91 1.11 4.53
N ARG A 79 -3.05 0.99 5.56
CA ARG A 79 -3.34 1.47 6.93
C ARG A 79 -3.56 2.98 7.04
N HIS A 80 -3.23 3.74 6.01
CA HIS A 80 -3.42 5.19 5.99
C HIS A 80 -4.29 5.63 4.81
N LEU A 81 -4.97 4.69 4.12
CA LEU A 81 -5.63 4.95 2.84
C LEU A 81 -6.61 6.12 2.88
N MET A 82 -7.43 6.23 3.94
CA MET A 82 -8.41 7.33 4.04
C MET A 82 -7.74 8.71 4.18
N ASP A 83 -6.66 8.81 4.96
CA ASP A 83 -5.86 10.04 5.07
C ASP A 83 -5.13 10.31 3.76
N GLU A 84 -4.48 9.31 3.16
CA GLU A 84 -3.76 9.42 1.89
C GLU A 84 -4.67 9.93 0.76
N LEU A 85 -5.86 9.36 0.59
CA LEU A 85 -6.83 9.80 -0.42
C LEU A 85 -7.33 11.22 -0.16
N ALA A 86 -7.59 11.59 1.10
CA ALA A 86 -7.96 12.95 1.49
C ALA A 86 -6.85 13.98 1.20
N ARG A 87 -5.61 13.51 1.04
CA ARG A 87 -4.41 14.33 0.79
C ARG A 87 -4.01 14.36 -0.68
N GLY A 88 -4.79 13.75 -1.56
CA GLY A 88 -4.57 13.74 -3.01
C GLY A 88 -3.86 12.50 -3.56
N ALA A 89 -3.66 11.45 -2.75
CA ALA A 89 -3.13 10.20 -3.28
C ALA A 89 -4.06 9.62 -4.36
N GLN A 90 -3.48 9.11 -5.45
CA GLN A 90 -4.25 8.51 -6.55
C GLN A 90 -4.65 7.06 -6.30
N GLY A 91 -4.18 6.48 -5.19
CA GLY A 91 -4.47 5.14 -4.73
C GLY A 91 -3.45 4.68 -3.70
N THR A 92 -3.39 3.38 -3.46
CA THR A 92 -2.42 2.75 -2.57
C THR A 92 -1.92 1.44 -3.17
N MET A 93 -0.79 0.96 -2.69
CA MET A 93 -0.14 -0.28 -3.10
C MET A 93 -0.02 -1.23 -1.89
N PRO A 94 -1.12 -1.91 -1.49
CA PRO A 94 -1.20 -2.73 -0.30
C PRO A 94 -0.85 -4.19 -0.60
N ALA A 95 -0.92 -5.04 0.42
CA ALA A 95 -0.87 -6.49 0.22
C ALA A 95 -2.22 -7.02 -0.30
N CYS A 96 -2.23 -8.26 -0.80
CA CYS A 96 -3.34 -8.78 -1.60
C CYS A 96 -4.38 -9.60 -0.82
N GLU A 97 -4.29 -9.69 0.51
CA GLU A 97 -5.18 -10.54 1.32
C GLU A 97 -6.67 -10.17 1.21
N ILE A 98 -6.97 -8.89 0.93
CA ILE A 98 -8.33 -8.37 0.81
C ILE A 98 -8.49 -7.41 -0.39
N THR A 99 -7.83 -7.70 -1.53
CA THR A 99 -7.81 -6.82 -2.72
C THR A 99 -9.17 -6.26 -3.13
N GLY A 100 -10.24 -7.08 -3.10
CA GLY A 100 -11.59 -6.61 -3.42
C GLY A 100 -12.07 -5.46 -2.54
N LEU A 101 -11.73 -5.49 -1.24
CA LEU A 101 -12.07 -4.41 -0.30
C LEU A 101 -11.23 -3.15 -0.55
N HIS A 102 -9.95 -3.29 -0.90
CA HIS A 102 -9.13 -2.13 -1.29
C HIS A 102 -9.69 -1.44 -2.53
N VAL A 103 -10.10 -2.22 -3.54
CA VAL A 103 -10.74 -1.68 -4.74
C VAL A 103 -12.05 -0.98 -4.39
N ALA A 104 -12.90 -1.60 -3.57
CA ALA A 104 -14.17 -1.01 -3.13
C ALA A 104 -13.98 0.31 -2.37
N MET A 105 -12.98 0.39 -1.48
CA MET A 105 -12.65 1.64 -0.75
C MET A 105 -12.24 2.77 -1.71
N VAL A 106 -11.34 2.49 -2.67
CA VAL A 106 -10.87 3.49 -3.63
C VAL A 106 -11.98 3.91 -4.59
N ALA A 107 -12.82 2.97 -5.03
CA ALA A 107 -13.97 3.25 -5.89
C ALA A 107 -15.00 4.14 -5.17
N ALA A 108 -15.43 3.76 -3.96
CA ALA A 108 -16.34 4.55 -3.16
C ALA A 108 -15.81 5.97 -2.90
N TRP A 109 -14.51 6.10 -2.62
CA TRP A 109 -13.88 7.42 -2.49
C TRP A 109 -13.98 8.26 -3.76
N ARG A 110 -13.63 7.70 -4.92
CA ARG A 110 -13.67 8.40 -6.22
C ARG A 110 -15.08 8.78 -6.64
N GLU A 111 -16.09 8.03 -6.20
CA GLU A 111 -17.51 8.30 -6.41
C GLU A 111 -18.08 9.33 -5.42
N GLY A 112 -17.27 9.88 -4.50
CA GLY A 112 -17.70 10.81 -3.46
C GLY A 112 -18.44 10.16 -2.28
N ARG A 113 -18.53 8.83 -2.25
CA ARG A 113 -19.11 8.04 -1.16
C ARG A 113 -18.09 7.82 -0.03
N HIS A 114 -17.64 8.93 0.55
CA HIS A 114 -16.55 8.91 1.53
C HIS A 114 -16.90 8.13 2.81
N ASP A 115 -18.16 8.15 3.23
CA ASP A 115 -18.61 7.43 4.43
C ASP A 115 -18.61 5.91 4.20
N ASP A 116 -19.02 5.45 3.02
CA ASP A 116 -18.93 4.04 2.62
C ASP A 116 -17.46 3.57 2.62
N ALA A 117 -16.56 4.41 2.05
CA ALA A 117 -15.13 4.11 2.04
C ALA A 117 -14.55 4.01 3.46
N ARG A 118 -14.95 4.90 4.38
CA ARG A 118 -14.54 4.87 5.79
C ARG A 118 -15.09 3.67 6.52
N LEU A 119 -16.35 3.30 6.32
CA LEU A 119 -16.95 2.11 6.92
C LEU A 119 -16.18 0.84 6.54
N LEU A 120 -15.85 0.68 5.26
CA LEU A 120 -15.01 -0.43 4.79
C LEU A 120 -13.62 -0.39 5.45
N TYR A 121 -12.98 0.78 5.45
CA TYR A 121 -11.66 0.97 6.04
C TYR A 121 -11.64 0.59 7.53
N GLU A 122 -12.56 1.12 8.33
CA GLU A 122 -12.68 0.85 9.77
C GLU A 122 -12.84 -0.64 10.07
N ARG A 123 -13.68 -1.35 9.29
CA ARG A 123 -13.88 -2.80 9.46
C ARG A 123 -12.63 -3.61 9.14
N THR A 124 -11.81 -3.15 8.21
CA THR A 124 -10.57 -3.85 7.80
C THR A 124 -9.34 -3.48 8.62
N LEU A 125 -9.35 -2.33 9.31
CA LEU A 125 -8.19 -1.79 10.01
C LEU A 125 -7.54 -2.77 11.03
N PRO A 126 -8.31 -3.58 11.81
CA PRO A 126 -7.70 -4.58 12.69
C PRO A 126 -6.83 -5.58 11.92
N LEU A 127 -7.32 -6.09 10.78
CA LEU A 127 -6.58 -7.02 9.91
C LEU A 127 -5.33 -6.35 9.32
N LEU A 128 -5.45 -5.10 8.84
CA LEU A 128 -4.32 -4.35 8.27
C LEU A 128 -3.23 -4.02 9.31
N THR A 129 -3.64 -3.81 10.56
CA THR A 129 -2.74 -3.60 11.69
C THR A 129 -1.98 -4.89 12.02
N MET A 130 -2.68 -6.02 12.10
CA MET A 130 -2.05 -7.33 12.27
C MET A 130 -1.11 -7.66 11.09
N GLN A 131 -1.49 -7.26 9.88
CA GLN A 131 -0.68 -7.49 8.67
C GLN A 131 0.65 -6.75 8.72
N ALA A 132 0.70 -5.57 9.35
CA ALA A 132 1.92 -4.81 9.54
C ALA A 132 3.01 -5.62 10.28
N VAL A 133 2.60 -6.46 11.22
CA VAL A 133 3.47 -7.26 12.10
C VAL A 133 3.93 -8.53 11.37
N PHE A 134 2.99 -9.31 10.85
CA PHE A 134 3.26 -10.64 10.31
C PHE A 134 3.51 -10.66 8.79
N ARG A 135 3.25 -9.55 8.11
CA ARG A 135 3.55 -9.30 6.69
C ARG A 135 3.07 -10.44 5.79
N TRP A 136 3.98 -10.99 5.00
CA TRP A 136 3.72 -12.05 4.03
C TRP A 136 3.07 -13.30 4.66
N ARG A 137 3.38 -13.61 5.93
CA ARG A 137 2.79 -14.76 6.63
C ARG A 137 1.30 -14.55 6.87
N LEU A 138 0.88 -13.35 7.29
CA LEU A 138 -0.55 -13.05 7.42
C LEU A 138 -1.22 -13.04 6.05
N THR A 139 -0.63 -12.34 5.07
CA THR A 139 -1.20 -12.27 3.72
C THR A 139 -1.46 -13.66 3.15
N LYS A 140 -0.47 -14.56 3.23
CA LYS A 140 -0.62 -15.93 2.75
C LYS A 140 -1.58 -16.77 3.62
N ALA A 141 -1.62 -16.55 4.93
CA ALA A 141 -2.56 -17.22 5.82
C ALA A 141 -4.02 -16.86 5.51
N VAL A 142 -4.30 -15.60 5.16
CA VAL A 142 -5.63 -15.16 4.70
C VAL A 142 -5.96 -15.77 3.35
N LEU A 143 -5.05 -15.67 2.36
CA LEU A 143 -5.28 -16.24 1.04
C LEU A 143 -5.56 -17.75 1.09
N ARG A 144 -4.85 -18.49 1.94
CA ARG A 144 -5.08 -19.94 2.14
C ARG A 144 -6.44 -20.21 2.79
N ARG A 145 -6.82 -19.47 3.83
CA ARG A 145 -8.13 -19.60 4.49
C ARG A 145 -9.30 -19.29 3.57
N ARG A 146 -9.10 -18.35 2.64
CA ARG A 146 -10.05 -18.00 1.59
C ARG A 146 -10.04 -18.97 0.40
N GLY A 147 -9.30 -20.08 0.48
CA GLY A 147 -9.22 -21.08 -0.60
C GLY A 147 -8.49 -20.63 -1.87
N LEU A 148 -7.82 -19.47 -1.86
CA LEU A 148 -7.20 -18.87 -3.05
C LEU A 148 -5.82 -19.47 -3.38
N ILE A 149 -5.15 -20.06 -2.38
CA ILE A 149 -3.84 -20.72 -2.54
C ILE A 149 -3.77 -22.00 -1.71
N GLY A 150 -3.00 -22.99 -2.16
CA GLY A 150 -2.84 -24.27 -1.45
C GLY A 150 -1.87 -24.27 -0.26
N SER A 151 -1.04 -23.22 -0.09
CA SER A 151 -0.02 -23.19 0.96
C SER A 151 0.31 -21.78 1.45
N ASP A 152 0.33 -21.60 2.77
CA ASP A 152 0.72 -20.36 3.45
C ASP A 152 2.22 -20.27 3.78
N PHE A 153 3.03 -21.22 3.26
CA PHE A 153 4.47 -21.28 3.52
C PHE A 153 5.20 -20.00 3.08
N THR A 154 6.00 -19.41 3.96
CA THR A 154 6.81 -18.20 3.69
C THR A 154 8.29 -18.50 3.91
N ARG A 155 9.11 -18.24 2.88
CA ARG A 155 10.58 -18.37 2.96
C ARG A 155 11.24 -17.25 3.75
N ALA A 156 10.68 -16.05 3.66
CA ALA A 156 11.24 -14.87 4.31
C ALA A 156 11.20 -15.01 5.85
N PRO A 157 12.23 -14.51 6.55
CA PRO A 157 12.22 -14.46 8.01
C PRO A 157 11.14 -13.48 8.50
N GLY A 158 10.74 -13.64 9.75
CA GLY A 158 9.73 -12.81 10.40
C GLY A 158 8.95 -13.57 11.46
N PRO A 159 8.12 -12.87 12.25
CA PRO A 159 7.34 -13.50 13.31
C PRO A 159 6.36 -14.52 12.73
N ALA A 160 6.24 -15.67 13.39
CA ALA A 160 5.27 -16.70 13.02
C ALA A 160 3.96 -16.48 13.79
N LEU A 161 2.83 -16.76 13.12
CA LEU A 161 1.52 -16.78 13.76
C LEU A 161 1.43 -17.97 14.72
N ASP A 162 1.27 -17.68 16.01
CA ASP A 162 1.04 -18.71 17.02
C ASP A 162 -0.44 -19.18 17.02
N THR A 163 -0.79 -20.02 17.99
CA THR A 163 -2.16 -20.52 18.11
C THR A 163 -3.20 -19.42 18.37
N GLN A 164 -2.85 -18.42 19.18
CA GLN A 164 -3.77 -17.33 19.50
C GLN A 164 -3.90 -16.36 18.32
N ASP A 165 -2.80 -16.01 17.66
CA ASP A 165 -2.82 -15.20 16.44
C ASP A 165 -3.72 -15.81 15.36
N ARG A 166 -3.66 -17.14 15.20
CA ARG A 166 -4.50 -17.85 14.23
C ARG A 166 -5.98 -17.75 14.57
N ARG A 167 -6.34 -17.80 15.85
CA ARG A 167 -7.72 -17.63 16.32
C ARG A 167 -8.20 -16.19 16.11
N GLU A 168 -7.38 -15.21 16.44
CA GLU A 168 -7.71 -13.80 16.19
C GLU A 168 -7.90 -13.53 14.69
N LEU A 169 -7.05 -14.12 13.85
CA LEU A 169 -7.22 -14.04 12.40
C LEU A 169 -8.56 -14.62 11.94
N ASP A 170 -8.96 -15.79 12.46
CA ASP A 170 -10.25 -16.42 12.14
C ASP A 170 -11.43 -15.52 12.55
N LEU A 171 -11.36 -14.89 13.74
CA LEU A 171 -12.36 -13.94 14.22
C LEU A 171 -12.43 -12.68 13.33
N MET A 172 -11.28 -12.11 12.95
CA MET A 172 -11.24 -10.96 12.04
C MET A 172 -11.84 -11.28 10.67
N LEU A 173 -11.55 -12.46 10.11
CA LEU A 173 -12.12 -12.89 8.84
C LEU A 173 -13.62 -13.16 8.93
N ALA A 174 -14.10 -13.76 10.03
CA ALA A 174 -15.53 -13.95 10.26
C ALA A 174 -16.28 -12.61 10.30
N ARG A 175 -15.69 -11.56 10.89
CA ARG A 175 -16.25 -10.20 10.90
C ARG A 175 -16.21 -9.48 9.54
N LEU A 176 -15.52 -10.04 8.55
CA LEU A 176 -15.45 -9.52 7.18
C LEU A 176 -16.18 -10.42 6.17
N ALA A 177 -16.80 -11.51 6.62
CA ALA A 177 -17.36 -12.54 5.74
C ALA A 177 -18.46 -12.00 4.79
N ASP A 178 -19.25 -11.04 5.24
CA ASP A 178 -20.27 -10.34 4.44
C ASP A 178 -19.68 -9.39 3.39
N LEU A 179 -18.41 -9.02 3.52
CA LEU A 179 -17.73 -8.09 2.60
C LEU A 179 -16.78 -8.79 1.63
N LEU A 180 -16.25 -9.96 2.00
CA LEU A 180 -15.28 -10.68 1.20
C LEU A 180 -15.99 -11.46 0.09
N PRO A 181 -15.77 -11.13 -1.19
CA PRO A 181 -16.32 -11.93 -2.27
C PRO A 181 -15.59 -13.27 -2.28
N TRP A 182 -16.38 -14.34 -2.42
CA TRP A 182 -15.97 -15.75 -2.49
C TRP A 182 -15.46 -16.31 -1.16
N ALA A 183 -16.34 -17.08 -0.51
CA ALA A 183 -16.03 -18.04 0.56
C ALA A 183 -15.90 -19.44 -0.04
#